data_AF-A0A818WZ20-F1
#
_entry.id   AF-A0A818WZ20-F1
#
_cell.length_a   1.000
_cell.length_b   1.000
_cell.length_c   1.000
_cell.angle_alpha   90.00
_cell.angle_beta   90.00
_cell.angle_gamma   90.00
#
_symmetry.space_group_name_H-M   'P 1'
#
loop_
_entity.id
_entity.type
_entity.pdbx_description
1 polymer ?
#
loop_
_entity_poly.entity_id
_entity_poly.type
_entity_poly.pdbx_seq_one_letter_code
_entity_poly.pdbx_strand_id
1 'polypeptide(L)'
;MSKTPSANKDNMPMRDNRYVDETDTKERFEHRWWHILLITLAVVAFIVTCVFNGLSSTGSNIIFNQKTGSVSDQNLTEFTPAGWTFSIWGVIYFWQAAWLIYALTRIFRKSNTGYLYIEPNTLHFSIFIFYIINMGLNIGWLILWDRTYFGWALLVLFSMLVTIIIPMIITHILLQRNRQKYIDSNRKADIWLVRLFVHNGFAVYGTWLYLATLLNLSVWVSRIYNRNSQSVTDVSTASLSLVLVGVVIYFVCENFIFYSSMAYTFLPWFVLIFGLSGVVSKNANRTDVSNKNKSFALALLIICCGLFAIRLILFIVRYITRKIPTIRDP
;
A
#
# COMPACT_ATOMS: atom_id res chain seq x y z
N MET A 1 85.68 -19.44 -58.20
CA MET A 1 84.45 -19.66 -58.99
C MET A 1 83.34 -20.07 -58.03
N SER A 2 82.18 -19.38 -58.13
CA SER A 2 80.83 -19.66 -57.58
C SER A 2 80.67 -20.00 -56.07
N LYS A 3 80.06 -19.13 -55.24
CA LYS A 3 78.60 -18.88 -55.03
C LYS A 3 77.95 -20.08 -54.30
N THR A 4 77.33 -20.01 -53.11
CA THR A 4 76.34 -19.06 -52.54
C THR A 4 76.19 -19.28 -51.01
N PRO A 5 75.92 -18.23 -50.19
CA PRO A 5 75.40 -18.35 -48.81
C PRO A 5 73.86 -18.23 -48.76
N SER A 6 73.20 -18.95 -47.84
CA SER A 6 71.76 -18.81 -47.59
C SER A 6 71.43 -17.55 -46.76
N ALA A 7 70.43 -16.80 -47.24
CA ALA A 7 69.85 -15.58 -46.68
C ALA A 7 69.46 -15.75 -45.19
N ASN A 8 69.93 -14.92 -44.27
CA ASN A 8 69.57 -13.54 -43.94
C ASN A 8 68.06 -13.26 -43.74
N LYS A 9 67.80 -12.71 -42.56
CA LYS A 9 66.50 -12.36 -41.97
C LYS A 9 65.91 -11.16 -42.71
N ASP A 10 64.77 -11.33 -43.35
CA ASP A 10 63.95 -10.22 -43.82
C ASP A 10 62.54 -10.28 -43.21
N ASN A 11 62.25 -9.23 -42.46
CA ASN A 11 60.98 -8.50 -42.44
C ASN A 11 59.68 -9.29 -42.22
N MET A 12 59.32 -9.47 -40.94
CA MET A 12 57.91 -9.48 -40.57
C MET A 12 57.44 -8.03 -40.36
N PRO A 13 56.41 -7.56 -41.09
CA PRO A 13 55.81 -6.27 -40.80
C PRO A 13 55.13 -6.32 -39.44
N MET A 14 55.35 -5.28 -38.63
CA MET A 14 54.64 -5.05 -37.38
C MET A 14 53.14 -5.20 -37.63
N ARG A 15 52.49 -6.10 -36.89
CA ARG A 15 51.04 -6.13 -36.80
C ARG A 15 50.61 -4.78 -36.25
N ASP A 16 50.08 -3.98 -37.15
CA ASP A 16 49.30 -2.79 -36.89
C ASP A 16 48.34 -3.08 -35.75
N ASN A 17 48.61 -2.44 -34.61
CA ASN A 17 47.68 -2.31 -33.50
C ASN A 17 46.51 -1.47 -34.02
N ARG A 18 45.63 -2.13 -34.79
CA ARG A 18 44.27 -1.67 -34.97
C ARG A 18 43.71 -1.56 -33.58
N TYR A 19 43.67 -0.32 -33.09
CA TYR A 19 42.72 0.18 -32.13
C TYR A 19 41.44 -0.62 -32.34
N VAL A 20 41.20 -1.59 -31.45
CA VAL A 20 39.84 -2.04 -31.20
C VAL A 20 39.22 -0.78 -30.66
N ASP A 21 38.52 -0.08 -31.55
CA ASP A 21 37.62 0.98 -31.17
C ASP A 21 36.68 0.32 -30.17
N GLU A 22 36.98 0.52 -28.88
CA GLU A 22 36.03 0.40 -27.79
C GLU A 22 34.97 1.48 -28.04
N THR A 23 34.22 1.34 -29.14
CA THR A 23 32.85 1.79 -29.20
C THR A 23 32.14 1.00 -28.11
N ASP A 24 32.25 1.51 -26.88
CA ASP A 24 31.14 1.83 -26.00
C ASP A 24 29.81 1.45 -26.65
N THR A 25 29.51 0.15 -26.71
CA THR A 25 28.15 -0.34 -26.78
C THR A 25 27.55 0.00 -25.43
N LYS A 26 27.31 1.30 -25.19
CA LYS A 26 26.31 1.78 -24.27
C LYS A 26 25.06 1.03 -24.66
N GLU A 27 24.76 -0.07 -23.98
CA GLU A 27 23.46 -0.73 -24.08
C GLU A 27 22.41 0.37 -23.89
N ARG A 28 21.82 0.80 -24.99
CA ARG A 28 20.91 1.93 -24.99
C ARG A 28 19.57 1.37 -24.59
N PHE A 29 19.37 1.20 -23.28
CA PHE A 29 18.07 0.78 -22.77
C PHE A 29 16.99 1.72 -23.31
N GLU A 30 15.95 1.13 -23.91
CA GLU A 30 14.85 1.87 -24.51
C GLU A 30 13.70 2.06 -23.51
N HIS A 31 13.03 3.21 -23.60
CA HIS A 31 11.86 3.47 -22.79
C HIS A 31 10.61 2.84 -23.40
N ARG A 32 9.72 2.30 -22.54
CA ARG A 32 8.39 1.84 -22.92
C ARG A 32 7.38 2.96 -22.63
N TRP A 33 7.03 3.72 -23.66
CA TRP A 33 6.17 4.91 -23.54
C TRP A 33 4.84 4.63 -22.85
N TRP A 34 4.20 3.49 -23.12
CA TRP A 34 2.92 3.12 -22.53
C TRP A 34 3.01 2.86 -21.01
N HIS A 35 4.14 2.34 -20.53
CA HIS A 35 4.31 2.07 -19.10
C HIS A 35 4.56 3.38 -18.35
N ILE A 36 5.34 4.29 -18.96
CA ILE A 36 5.52 5.66 -18.45
C ILE A 36 4.17 6.38 -18.40
N LEU A 37 3.35 6.27 -19.46
CA LEU A 37 2.01 6.82 -19.50
C LEU A 37 1.15 6.30 -18.34
N LEU A 38 1.17 5.01 -18.03
CA LEU A 38 0.44 4.44 -16.89
C LEU A 38 0.91 5.03 -15.54
N ILE A 39 2.21 5.19 -15.35
CA ILE A 39 2.76 5.82 -14.14
C ILE A 39 2.28 7.27 -14.02
N THR A 40 2.35 8.03 -15.12
CA THR A 40 1.88 9.42 -15.15
C THR A 40 0.38 9.51 -14.89
N LEU A 41 -0.44 8.65 -15.48
CA LEU A 41 -1.89 8.60 -15.24
C LEU A 41 -2.22 8.26 -13.79
N ALA A 42 -1.46 7.37 -13.14
CA ALA A 42 -1.64 7.07 -11.73
C ALA A 42 -1.38 8.30 -10.84
N VAL A 43 -0.36 9.10 -11.16
CA VAL A 43 -0.05 10.36 -10.46
C VAL A 43 -1.17 11.39 -10.66
N VAL A 44 -1.63 11.57 -11.90
CA VAL A 44 -2.74 12.50 -12.21
C VAL A 44 -4.02 12.05 -11.49
N ALA A 45 -4.35 10.76 -11.53
CA ALA A 45 -5.52 10.21 -10.84
C ALA A 45 -5.46 10.49 -9.33
N PHE A 46 -4.30 10.30 -8.70
CA PHE A 46 -4.11 10.61 -7.28
C PHE A 46 -4.33 12.10 -6.97
N ILE A 47 -3.74 13.00 -7.77
CA ILE A 47 -3.91 14.45 -7.60
C ILE A 47 -5.39 14.85 -7.71
N VAL A 48 -6.08 14.34 -8.74
CA VAL A 48 -7.52 14.59 -8.92
C VAL A 48 -8.31 14.06 -7.72
N THR A 49 -8.03 12.84 -7.26
CA THR A 49 -8.69 12.27 -6.07
C THR A 49 -8.44 13.12 -4.82
N CYS A 50 -7.24 13.64 -4.60
CA CYS A 50 -6.96 14.55 -3.47
C CYS A 50 -7.80 15.83 -3.55
N VAL A 51 -7.93 16.43 -4.75
CA VAL A 51 -8.79 17.61 -4.96
C VAL A 51 -10.24 17.29 -4.61
N PHE A 52 -10.78 16.17 -5.11
CA PHE A 52 -12.17 15.78 -4.81
C PHE A 52 -12.39 15.50 -3.32
N ASN A 53 -11.45 14.86 -2.64
CA ASN A 53 -11.54 14.66 -1.19
C ASN A 53 -11.52 16.00 -0.43
N GLY A 54 -10.69 16.96 -0.86
CA GLY A 54 -10.68 18.32 -0.30
C GLY A 54 -12.01 19.05 -0.50
N LEU A 55 -12.58 18.97 -1.70
CA LEU A 55 -13.90 19.55 -2.03
C LEU A 55 -15.02 18.91 -1.21
N SER A 56 -15.00 17.58 -1.07
CA SER A 56 -15.99 16.82 -0.29
C SER A 56 -15.89 17.10 1.22
N SER A 57 -14.69 17.33 1.73
CA SER A 57 -14.46 17.64 3.15
C SER A 57 -14.88 19.07 3.50
N THR A 58 -14.67 20.02 2.58
CA THR A 58 -15.03 21.44 2.77
C THR A 58 -16.52 21.72 2.51
N GLY A 59 -17.20 20.85 1.75
CA GLY A 59 -18.62 20.99 1.41
C GLY A 59 -18.84 21.97 0.26
N SER A 60 -17.99 21.90 -0.77
CA SER A 60 -18.15 22.74 -1.95
C SER A 60 -19.46 22.40 -2.69
N ASN A 61 -20.40 23.34 -2.66
CA ASN A 61 -21.73 23.24 -3.29
C ASN A 61 -21.70 23.08 -4.83
N ILE A 62 -20.52 23.10 -5.46
CA ILE A 62 -20.37 22.92 -6.91
C ILE A 62 -20.59 21.45 -7.30
N ILE A 63 -20.05 20.52 -6.49
CA ILE A 63 -20.05 19.08 -6.80
C ILE A 63 -20.77 18.27 -5.71
N PHE A 64 -20.64 18.69 -4.44
CA PHE A 64 -21.16 17.98 -3.29
C PHE A 64 -22.30 18.76 -2.64
N ASN A 65 -23.37 18.06 -2.25
CA ASN A 65 -24.51 18.67 -1.57
C ASN A 65 -24.27 18.82 -0.06
N GLN A 66 -23.41 17.97 0.50
CA GLN A 66 -23.13 17.83 1.93
C GLN A 66 -21.65 17.52 2.16
N LYS A 67 -21.17 17.87 3.34
CA LYS A 67 -19.82 17.46 3.78
C LYS A 67 -19.83 15.98 4.13
N THR A 68 -18.78 15.25 3.76
CA THR A 68 -18.60 13.84 4.14
C THR A 68 -18.74 13.62 5.65
N GLY A 69 -18.13 14.52 6.44
CA GLY A 69 -18.22 14.50 7.90
C GLY A 69 -19.65 14.69 8.40
N SER A 70 -20.40 15.63 7.82
CA SER A 70 -21.80 15.87 8.20
C SER A 70 -22.70 14.67 7.93
N VAL A 71 -22.52 13.98 6.80
CA VAL A 71 -23.25 12.73 6.53
C VAL A 71 -22.90 11.67 7.57
N SER A 72 -21.63 11.56 7.98
CA SER A 72 -21.20 10.62 9.03
C SER A 72 -21.80 10.98 10.39
N ASP A 73 -21.82 12.26 10.76
CA ASP A 73 -22.36 12.75 12.04
C ASP A 73 -23.88 12.53 12.16
N GLN A 74 -24.61 12.57 11.04
CA GLN A 74 -26.02 12.21 11.01
C GLN A 74 -26.25 10.70 11.14
N ASN A 75 -25.25 9.88 10.88
CA ASN A 75 -25.36 8.42 10.74
C ASN A 75 -24.50 7.65 11.75
N LEU A 76 -24.39 8.16 12.98
CA LEU A 76 -23.61 7.52 14.03
C LEU A 76 -24.08 6.09 14.33
N THR A 77 -23.08 5.23 14.53
CA THR A 77 -23.17 3.87 15.08
C THR A 77 -22.24 3.77 16.29
N GLU A 78 -22.36 2.73 17.10
CA GLU A 78 -21.44 2.52 18.23
C GLU A 78 -20.02 2.12 17.75
N PHE A 79 -19.86 1.74 16.47
CA PHE A 79 -18.56 1.53 15.83
C PHE A 79 -17.95 2.81 15.22
N THR A 80 -18.69 3.93 15.18
CA THR A 80 -18.18 5.18 14.59
C THR A 80 -17.10 5.79 15.48
N PRO A 81 -15.86 6.03 14.97
CA PRO A 81 -14.79 6.61 15.77
C PRO A 81 -14.98 8.12 15.97
N ALA A 82 -14.17 8.69 16.85
CA ALA A 82 -14.10 10.13 17.07
C ALA A 82 -13.64 10.88 15.80
N GLY A 83 -14.07 12.14 15.65
CA GLY A 83 -13.79 12.95 14.46
C GLY A 83 -12.29 13.11 14.16
N TRP A 84 -11.45 13.21 15.19
CA TRP A 84 -9.99 13.31 15.03
C TRP A 84 -9.39 12.07 14.35
N THR A 85 -10.03 10.91 14.43
CA THR A 85 -9.55 9.67 13.81
C THR A 85 -9.58 9.73 12.28
N PHE A 86 -10.40 10.62 11.69
CA PHE A 86 -10.40 10.81 10.24
C PHE A 86 -9.17 11.59 9.73
N SER A 87 -8.31 12.13 10.61
CA SER A 87 -7.01 12.70 10.23
C SER A 87 -6.04 11.69 9.61
N ILE A 88 -6.31 10.38 9.76
CA ILE A 88 -5.58 9.29 9.11
C ILE A 88 -5.53 9.43 7.58
N TRP A 89 -6.48 10.14 6.95
CA TRP A 89 -6.44 10.42 5.52
C TRP A 89 -5.19 11.22 5.12
N GLY A 90 -4.70 12.12 5.96
CA GLY A 90 -3.43 12.82 5.71
C GLY A 90 -2.24 11.85 5.68
N VAL A 91 -2.22 10.89 6.59
CA VAL A 91 -1.22 9.80 6.63
C VAL A 91 -1.32 8.94 5.37
N ILE A 92 -2.54 8.54 4.98
CA ILE A 92 -2.78 7.78 3.75
C ILE A 92 -2.25 8.55 2.54
N TYR A 93 -2.62 9.82 2.35
CA TYR A 93 -2.17 10.62 1.22
C TYR A 93 -0.67 10.82 1.19
N PHE A 94 -0.03 11.01 2.34
CA PHE A 94 1.43 11.08 2.42
C PHE A 94 2.08 9.79 1.87
N TRP A 95 1.62 8.63 2.33
CA TRP A 95 2.17 7.35 1.84
C TRP A 95 1.83 7.09 0.37
N GLN A 96 0.63 7.49 -0.09
CA GLN A 96 0.24 7.40 -1.50
C GLN A 96 1.16 8.25 -2.40
N ALA A 97 1.42 9.50 -1.99
CA ALA A 97 2.36 10.37 -2.69
C ALA A 97 3.79 9.80 -2.68
N ALA A 98 4.26 9.29 -1.53
CA ALA A 98 5.61 8.77 -1.38
C ALA A 98 5.91 7.58 -2.31
N TRP A 99 5.00 6.62 -2.43
CA TRP A 99 5.22 5.48 -3.34
C TRP A 99 5.11 5.87 -4.82
N LEU A 100 4.23 6.84 -5.17
CA LEU A 100 4.13 7.39 -6.52
C LEU A 100 5.38 8.17 -6.92
N ILE A 101 5.93 8.99 -6.01
CA ILE A 101 7.22 9.66 -6.20
C ILE A 101 8.30 8.62 -6.41
N TYR A 102 8.35 7.58 -5.58
CA TYR A 102 9.29 6.48 -5.77
C TYR A 102 9.13 5.84 -7.16
N ALA A 103 7.91 5.54 -7.61
CA ALA A 103 7.63 5.00 -8.93
C ALA A 103 8.13 5.91 -10.07
N LEU A 104 7.94 7.23 -9.96
CA LEU A 104 8.46 8.21 -10.92
C LEU A 104 9.99 8.21 -10.98
N THR A 105 10.67 8.18 -9.82
CA THR A 105 12.15 8.15 -9.81
C THR A 105 12.72 6.92 -10.52
N ARG A 106 12.00 5.79 -10.55
CA ARG A 106 12.44 4.56 -11.23
C ARG A 106 12.48 4.70 -12.76
N ILE A 107 11.79 5.69 -13.33
CA ILE A 107 11.86 6.00 -14.77
C ILE A 107 13.25 6.49 -15.15
N PHE A 108 13.88 7.29 -14.28
CA PHE A 108 15.16 7.95 -14.56
C PHE A 108 16.39 7.19 -14.03
N ARG A 109 16.18 6.05 -13.36
CA ARG A 109 17.25 5.28 -12.70
C ARG A 109 17.45 3.94 -13.40
N LYS A 110 18.71 3.52 -13.55
CA LYS A 110 19.13 2.28 -14.24
C LYS A 110 19.68 1.23 -13.27
N SER A 111 19.46 -0.04 -13.57
CA SER A 111 20.18 -1.21 -13.06
C SER A 111 21.18 -1.70 -14.11
N ASN A 112 21.88 -2.80 -13.81
CA ASN A 112 22.79 -3.46 -14.76
C ASN A 112 22.04 -4.08 -15.95
N THR A 113 20.72 -4.23 -15.86
CA THR A 113 19.89 -4.97 -16.84
C THR A 113 18.80 -4.11 -17.47
N GLY A 114 18.73 -2.80 -17.17
CA GLY A 114 17.70 -1.92 -17.72
C GLY A 114 17.30 -0.76 -16.82
N TYR A 115 16.25 -0.03 -17.19
CA TYR A 115 15.65 0.95 -16.28
C TYR A 115 14.91 0.25 -15.13
N LEU A 116 14.98 0.81 -13.92
CA LEU A 116 14.38 0.20 -12.73
C LEU A 116 12.87 0.00 -12.85
N TYR A 117 12.15 0.84 -13.60
CA TYR A 117 10.71 0.63 -13.81
C TYR A 117 10.37 -0.56 -14.72
N ILE A 118 11.35 -1.10 -15.45
CA ILE A 118 11.23 -2.30 -16.28
C ILE A 118 11.92 -3.48 -15.58
N GLU A 119 13.20 -3.35 -15.21
CA GLU A 119 14.00 -4.40 -14.58
C GLU A 119 14.82 -3.85 -13.39
N PRO A 120 14.67 -4.44 -12.19
CA PRO A 120 13.74 -5.51 -11.81
C PRO A 120 12.26 -5.06 -11.77
N ASN A 121 11.37 -5.92 -12.28
CA ASN A 121 9.94 -5.65 -12.40
C ASN A 121 9.18 -5.82 -11.06
N THR A 122 9.44 -4.96 -10.08
CA THR A 122 8.77 -4.99 -8.76
C THR A 122 7.50 -4.14 -8.71
N LEU A 123 7.44 -3.05 -9.49
CA LEU A 123 6.21 -2.30 -9.74
C LEU A 123 5.70 -2.63 -11.14
N HIS A 124 5.07 -3.79 -11.26
CA HIS A 124 4.42 -4.24 -12.49
C HIS A 124 3.31 -3.29 -12.94
N PHE A 125 3.10 -3.18 -14.27
CA PHE A 125 2.13 -2.25 -14.85
C PHE A 125 0.71 -2.41 -14.29
N SER A 126 0.33 -3.64 -13.91
CA SER A 126 -0.98 -3.94 -13.32
C SER A 126 -1.23 -3.17 -12.03
N ILE A 127 -0.19 -2.86 -11.25
CA ILE A 127 -0.32 -2.07 -10.02
C ILE A 127 -0.88 -0.68 -10.32
N PHE A 128 -0.40 -0.04 -11.38
CA PHE A 128 -0.88 1.28 -11.78
C PHE A 128 -2.32 1.22 -12.30
N ILE A 129 -2.69 0.17 -13.04
CA ILE A 129 -4.08 -0.02 -13.48
C ILE A 129 -5.02 -0.17 -12.29
N PHE A 130 -4.73 -1.08 -11.36
CA PHE A 130 -5.54 -1.26 -10.15
C PHE A 130 -5.62 0.01 -9.32
N TYR A 131 -4.51 0.75 -9.22
CA TYR A 131 -4.48 2.01 -8.50
C TYR A 131 -5.33 3.11 -9.15
N ILE A 132 -5.27 3.26 -10.49
CA ILE A 132 -6.12 4.21 -11.22
C ILE A 132 -7.60 3.87 -11.01
N ILE A 133 -7.96 2.59 -11.11
CA ILE A 133 -9.32 2.11 -10.82
C ILE A 133 -9.70 2.47 -9.37
N ASN A 134 -8.81 2.24 -8.40
CA ASN A 134 -9.05 2.56 -7.00
C ASN A 134 -9.28 4.07 -6.77
N MET A 135 -8.51 4.94 -7.43
CA MET A 135 -8.68 6.39 -7.36
C MET A 135 -10.02 6.85 -7.93
N GLY A 136 -10.46 6.24 -9.05
CA GLY A 136 -11.80 6.47 -9.61
C GLY A 136 -12.92 6.01 -8.68
N LEU A 137 -12.77 4.81 -8.09
CA LEU A 137 -13.72 4.30 -7.10
C LEU A 137 -13.78 5.19 -5.85
N ASN A 138 -12.66 5.77 -5.41
CA ASN A 138 -12.63 6.72 -4.30
C ASN A 138 -13.52 7.95 -4.58
N ILE A 139 -13.40 8.55 -5.76
CA ILE A 139 -14.25 9.67 -6.18
C ILE A 139 -15.72 9.22 -6.26
N GLY A 140 -15.98 8.03 -6.82
CA GLY A 140 -17.32 7.45 -6.85
C GLY A 140 -17.93 7.26 -5.46
N TRP A 141 -17.13 6.82 -4.49
CA TRP A 141 -17.56 6.67 -3.10
C TRP A 141 -17.99 8.02 -2.50
N LEU A 142 -17.21 9.09 -2.71
CA LEU A 142 -17.53 10.42 -2.20
C LEU A 142 -18.91 10.89 -2.70
N ILE A 143 -19.18 10.73 -3.99
CA ILE A 143 -20.45 11.14 -4.63
C ILE A 143 -21.62 10.31 -4.08
N LEU A 144 -21.45 8.99 -3.98
CA LEU A 144 -22.50 8.10 -3.46
C LEU A 144 -22.79 8.36 -1.98
N TRP A 145 -21.75 8.61 -1.19
CA TRP A 145 -21.87 8.91 0.23
C TRP A 145 -22.57 10.26 0.47
N ASP A 146 -22.18 11.30 -0.26
CA ASP A 146 -22.85 12.61 -0.26
C ASP A 146 -24.35 12.50 -0.53
N ARG A 147 -24.71 11.70 -1.54
CA ARG A 147 -26.10 11.45 -1.93
C ARG A 147 -26.83 10.45 -1.04
N THR A 148 -26.19 9.96 0.02
CA THR A 148 -26.74 8.98 0.98
C THR A 148 -27.13 7.63 0.38
N TYR A 149 -26.56 7.26 -0.78
CA TYR A 149 -26.72 5.94 -1.39
C TYR A 149 -25.82 4.90 -0.69
N PHE A 150 -26.06 4.67 0.61
CA PHE A 150 -25.16 3.90 1.49
C PHE A 150 -24.85 2.48 1.00
N GLY A 151 -25.83 1.78 0.41
CA GLY A 151 -25.61 0.42 -0.13
C GLY A 151 -24.64 0.41 -1.30
N TRP A 152 -24.80 1.36 -2.23
CA TRP A 152 -23.87 1.52 -3.36
C TRP A 152 -22.50 2.03 -2.90
N ALA A 153 -22.46 2.97 -1.96
CA ALA A 153 -21.21 3.43 -1.35
C ALA A 153 -20.45 2.27 -0.69
N LEU A 154 -21.13 1.37 0.02
CA LEU A 154 -20.53 0.17 0.60
C LEU A 154 -19.90 -0.74 -0.46
N LEU A 155 -20.62 -1.02 -1.56
CA LEU A 155 -20.10 -1.86 -2.65
C LEU A 155 -18.86 -1.25 -3.31
N VAL A 156 -18.87 0.06 -3.53
CA VAL A 156 -17.71 0.79 -4.07
C VAL A 156 -16.54 0.75 -3.09
N LEU A 157 -16.78 0.96 -1.80
CA LEU A 157 -15.73 0.93 -0.79
C LEU A 157 -15.10 -0.47 -0.63
N PHE A 158 -15.91 -1.53 -0.70
CA PHE A 158 -15.41 -2.90 -0.74
C PHE A 158 -14.58 -3.17 -2.02
N SER A 159 -15.01 -2.63 -3.16
CA SER A 159 -14.25 -2.70 -4.42
C SER A 159 -12.91 -1.96 -4.31
N MET A 160 -12.86 -0.84 -3.59
CA MET A 160 -11.60 -0.15 -3.27
C MET A 160 -10.68 -1.03 -2.43
N LEU A 161 -11.22 -1.71 -1.41
CA LEU A 161 -10.43 -2.63 -0.58
C LEU A 161 -9.80 -3.74 -1.43
N VAL A 162 -10.56 -4.37 -2.32
CA VAL A 162 -10.05 -5.43 -3.22
C VAL A 162 -8.98 -4.88 -4.17
N THR A 163 -9.23 -3.72 -4.78
CA THR A 163 -8.31 -3.11 -5.75
C THR A 163 -7.02 -2.58 -5.15
N ILE A 164 -6.90 -2.42 -3.82
CA ILE A 164 -5.62 -2.13 -3.16
C ILE A 164 -4.92 -3.38 -2.61
N ILE A 165 -5.67 -4.41 -2.18
CA ILE A 165 -5.09 -5.67 -1.69
C ILE A 165 -4.37 -6.42 -2.82
N ILE A 166 -4.96 -6.47 -4.02
CA ILE A 166 -4.35 -7.14 -5.18
C ILE A 166 -2.94 -6.59 -5.50
N PRO A 167 -2.73 -5.28 -5.73
CA PRO A 167 -1.40 -4.75 -5.98
C PRO A 167 -0.47 -4.94 -4.77
N MET A 168 -0.97 -4.87 -3.54
CA MET A 168 -0.16 -5.19 -2.35
C MET A 168 0.40 -6.61 -2.40
N ILE A 169 -0.42 -7.61 -2.72
CA ILE A 169 0.04 -9.00 -2.84
C ILE A 169 1.06 -9.14 -3.97
N ILE A 170 0.77 -8.55 -5.14
CA ILE A 170 1.65 -8.59 -6.32
C ILE A 170 3.03 -8.02 -5.98
N THR A 171 3.12 -6.85 -5.33
CA THR A 171 4.42 -6.23 -5.01
C THR A 171 5.23 -7.08 -4.04
N HIS A 172 4.60 -7.70 -3.05
CA HIS A 172 5.28 -8.56 -2.09
C HIS A 172 5.89 -9.79 -2.78
N ILE A 173 5.13 -10.44 -3.66
CA ILE A 173 5.60 -11.59 -4.45
C ILE A 173 6.75 -11.17 -5.37
N LEU A 174 6.59 -10.07 -6.11
CA LEU A 174 7.59 -9.61 -7.08
C LEU A 174 8.87 -9.09 -6.41
N LEU A 175 8.77 -8.46 -5.24
CA LEU A 175 9.96 -8.07 -4.48
C LEU A 175 10.76 -9.30 -4.04
N GLN A 176 10.08 -10.34 -3.55
CA GLN A 176 10.78 -11.58 -3.17
C GLN A 176 11.45 -12.25 -4.35
N ARG A 177 10.73 -12.38 -5.48
CA ARG A 177 11.26 -13.03 -6.68
C ARG A 177 12.42 -12.26 -7.32
N ASN A 178 12.39 -10.94 -7.27
CA ASN A 178 13.44 -10.09 -7.85
C ASN A 178 14.47 -9.58 -6.83
N ARG A 179 14.42 -10.05 -5.58
CA ARG A 179 15.30 -9.56 -4.50
C ARG A 179 16.78 -9.69 -4.87
N GLN A 180 17.15 -10.82 -5.47
CA GLN A 180 18.55 -11.08 -5.82
C GLN A 180 19.05 -10.12 -6.91
N LYS A 181 18.22 -9.81 -7.91
CA LYS A 181 18.54 -8.82 -8.96
C LYS A 181 18.89 -7.44 -8.37
N TYR A 182 18.22 -7.03 -7.30
CA TYR A 182 18.56 -5.79 -6.59
C TYR A 182 19.90 -5.87 -5.86
N ILE A 183 20.22 -7.02 -5.28
CA ILE A 183 21.49 -7.25 -4.58
C ILE A 183 22.65 -7.22 -5.59
N ASP A 184 22.51 -7.97 -6.68
CA ASP A 184 23.52 -8.09 -7.75
C ASP A 184 23.76 -6.75 -8.46
N SER A 185 22.74 -5.90 -8.55
CA SER A 185 22.85 -4.55 -9.13
C SER A 185 23.32 -3.48 -8.14
N ASN A 186 23.76 -3.85 -6.93
CA ASN A 186 24.11 -2.91 -5.85
C ASN A 186 23.00 -1.89 -5.53
N ARG A 187 21.73 -2.32 -5.59
CA ARG A 187 20.51 -1.53 -5.35
C ARG A 187 19.77 -1.96 -4.09
N LYS A 188 20.50 -2.36 -3.05
CA LYS A 188 19.93 -2.78 -1.75
C LYS A 188 19.02 -1.71 -1.12
N ALA A 189 19.30 -0.43 -1.36
CA ALA A 189 18.45 0.68 -0.91
C ALA A 189 17.02 0.61 -1.50
N ASP A 190 16.85 0.17 -2.74
CA ASP A 190 15.53 0.06 -3.38
C ASP A 190 14.65 -1.01 -2.72
N ILE A 191 15.24 -2.07 -2.16
CA ILE A 191 14.49 -3.06 -1.37
C ILE A 191 13.82 -2.38 -0.18
N TRP A 192 14.53 -1.48 0.51
CA TRP A 192 13.97 -0.70 1.62
C TRP A 192 12.93 0.30 1.14
N LEU A 193 13.16 1.00 0.04
CA LEU A 193 12.20 1.97 -0.51
C LEU A 193 10.86 1.29 -0.87
N VAL A 194 10.91 0.09 -1.48
CA VAL A 194 9.70 -0.71 -1.76
C VAL A 194 9.01 -1.11 -0.45
N ARG A 195 9.75 -1.63 0.54
CA ARG A 195 9.16 -2.04 1.83
C ARG A 195 8.53 -0.86 2.58
N LEU A 196 9.22 0.27 2.66
CA LEU A 196 8.82 1.43 3.45
C LEU A 196 7.69 2.23 2.80
N PHE A 197 7.80 2.52 1.50
CA PHE A 197 6.83 3.38 0.82
C PHE A 197 5.71 2.59 0.16
N VAL A 198 6.04 1.52 -0.57
CA VAL A 198 5.04 0.77 -1.34
C VAL A 198 4.26 -0.19 -0.44
N HIS A 199 4.94 -1.13 0.21
CA HIS A 199 4.27 -2.18 0.98
C HIS A 199 3.51 -1.60 2.17
N ASN A 200 4.19 -0.80 3.00
CA ASN A 200 3.55 -0.16 4.13
C ASN A 200 2.53 0.90 3.69
N GLY A 201 2.73 1.60 2.57
CA GLY A 201 1.75 2.58 2.06
C GLY A 201 0.45 1.93 1.58
N PHE A 202 0.53 0.82 0.85
CA PHE A 202 -0.65 0.03 0.49
C PHE A 202 -1.30 -0.62 1.71
N ALA A 203 -0.50 -1.08 2.66
CA ALA A 203 -1.02 -1.69 3.88
C ALA A 203 -1.78 -0.68 4.75
N VAL A 204 -1.26 0.55 4.94
CA VAL A 204 -1.96 1.63 5.64
C VAL A 204 -3.32 1.91 5.01
N TYR A 205 -3.33 2.07 3.69
CA TYR A 205 -4.56 2.38 2.96
C TYR A 205 -5.56 1.22 3.00
N GLY A 206 -5.11 -0.01 2.76
CA GLY A 206 -5.94 -1.20 2.82
C GLY A 206 -6.54 -1.45 4.21
N THR A 207 -5.76 -1.28 5.28
CA THR A 207 -6.27 -1.44 6.65
C THR A 207 -7.32 -0.39 6.99
N TRP A 208 -7.14 0.86 6.56
CA TRP A 208 -8.15 1.88 6.76
C TRP A 208 -9.42 1.60 5.95
N LEU A 209 -9.29 1.18 4.68
CA LEU A 209 -10.43 0.80 3.86
C LEU A 209 -11.20 -0.39 4.44
N TYR A 210 -10.51 -1.33 5.09
CA TYR A 210 -11.16 -2.42 5.82
C TYR A 210 -12.05 -1.90 6.95
N LEU A 211 -11.51 -1.04 7.83
CA LEU A 211 -12.28 -0.42 8.91
C LEU A 211 -13.43 0.44 8.37
N ALA A 212 -13.17 1.24 7.33
CA ALA A 212 -14.17 2.08 6.69
C ALA A 212 -15.30 1.25 6.06
N THR A 213 -14.99 0.09 5.46
CA THR A 213 -15.98 -0.84 4.91
C THR A 213 -16.91 -1.36 6.00
N LEU A 214 -16.37 -1.78 7.15
CA LEU A 214 -17.18 -2.23 8.28
C LEU A 214 -18.02 -1.10 8.91
N LEU A 215 -17.49 0.13 8.90
CA LEU A 215 -18.25 1.31 9.31
C LEU A 215 -19.40 1.61 8.36
N ASN A 216 -19.16 1.57 7.05
CA ASN A 216 -20.18 1.79 6.02
C ASN A 216 -21.24 0.68 6.06
N LEU A 217 -20.82 -0.57 6.29
CA LEU A 217 -21.73 -1.69 6.54
C LEU A 217 -22.60 -1.41 7.76
N SER A 218 -22.01 -0.89 8.85
CA SER A 218 -22.76 -0.55 10.05
C SER A 218 -23.82 0.51 9.80
N VAL A 219 -23.46 1.56 9.06
CA VAL A 219 -24.38 2.64 8.68
C VAL A 219 -25.51 2.12 7.80
N TRP A 220 -25.18 1.34 6.77
CA TRP A 220 -26.18 0.84 5.83
C TRP A 220 -27.16 -0.13 6.49
N VAL A 221 -26.67 -1.11 7.26
CA VAL A 221 -27.54 -2.09 7.92
C VAL A 221 -28.39 -1.42 8.99
N SER A 222 -27.84 -0.51 9.81
CA SER A 222 -28.65 0.22 10.78
C SER A 222 -29.75 1.06 10.12
N ARG A 223 -29.50 1.65 8.95
CA ARG A 223 -30.51 2.36 8.14
C ARG A 223 -31.64 1.43 7.67
N ILE A 224 -31.33 0.22 7.22
CA ILE A 224 -32.36 -0.76 6.79
C ILE A 224 -33.31 -1.10 7.93
N TYR A 225 -32.80 -1.21 9.17
CA TYR A 225 -33.59 -1.52 10.35
C TYR A 225 -34.16 -0.29 11.08
N ASN A 226 -34.36 0.83 10.35
CA ASN A 226 -34.90 2.08 10.88
C ASN A 226 -34.13 2.67 12.09
N ARG A 227 -32.86 2.28 12.25
CA ARG A 227 -31.96 2.76 13.31
C ARG A 227 -32.53 2.68 14.72
N ASN A 228 -33.34 1.66 15.01
CA ASN A 228 -33.73 1.39 16.38
C ASN A 228 -32.48 1.06 17.23
N SER A 229 -32.49 1.38 18.52
CA SER A 229 -31.32 1.29 19.40
C SER A 229 -30.68 -0.11 19.44
N GLN A 230 -31.52 -1.16 19.43
CA GLN A 230 -31.08 -2.54 19.41
C GLN A 230 -30.30 -2.88 18.13
N SER A 231 -30.83 -2.50 16.96
CA SER A 231 -30.18 -2.74 15.66
C SER A 231 -28.83 -2.02 15.56
N VAL A 232 -28.72 -0.80 16.07
CA VAL A 232 -27.45 -0.05 16.07
C VAL A 232 -26.41 -0.74 16.96
N THR A 233 -26.83 -1.26 18.10
CA THR A 233 -25.97 -2.04 19.02
C THR A 233 -25.50 -3.34 18.38
N ASP A 234 -26.41 -4.12 17.82
CA ASP A 234 -26.09 -5.46 17.29
C ASP A 234 -25.21 -5.39 16.05
N VAL A 235 -25.49 -4.44 15.15
CA VAL A 235 -24.67 -4.22 13.95
C VAL A 235 -23.27 -3.71 14.32
N SER A 236 -23.15 -2.86 15.34
CA SER A 236 -21.84 -2.42 15.82
C SER A 236 -21.07 -3.57 16.48
N THR A 237 -21.77 -4.45 17.20
CA THR A 237 -21.20 -5.70 17.75
C THR A 237 -20.65 -6.58 16.62
N ALA A 238 -21.45 -6.79 15.57
CA ALA A 238 -21.06 -7.58 14.41
C ALA A 238 -19.82 -7.01 13.72
N SER A 239 -19.74 -5.69 13.54
CA SER A 239 -18.58 -5.04 12.94
C SER A 239 -17.33 -5.16 13.81
N LEU A 240 -17.44 -5.01 15.14
CA LEU A 240 -16.32 -5.26 16.06
C LEU A 240 -15.85 -6.72 16.01
N SER A 241 -16.77 -7.68 15.93
CA SER A 241 -16.45 -9.11 15.73
C SER A 241 -15.74 -9.35 14.41
N LEU A 242 -16.17 -8.71 13.32
CA LEU A 242 -15.47 -8.80 12.03
C LEU A 242 -14.07 -8.19 12.12
N VAL A 243 -13.88 -7.06 12.81
CA VAL A 243 -12.52 -6.53 13.08
C VAL A 243 -11.67 -7.58 13.80
N LEU A 244 -12.18 -8.22 14.86
CA LEU A 244 -11.46 -9.28 15.57
C LEU A 244 -11.06 -10.43 14.64
N VAL A 245 -11.98 -10.93 13.82
CA VAL A 245 -11.70 -11.99 12.83
C VAL A 245 -10.60 -11.54 11.87
N GLY A 246 -10.71 -10.32 11.33
CA GLY A 246 -9.69 -9.74 10.45
C GLY A 246 -8.32 -9.62 11.11
N VAL A 247 -8.26 -9.19 12.37
CA VAL A 247 -7.03 -9.09 13.17
C VAL A 247 -6.39 -10.46 13.36
N VAL A 248 -7.17 -11.48 13.71
CA VAL A 248 -6.67 -12.86 13.89
C VAL A 248 -6.14 -13.41 12.57
N ILE A 249 -6.90 -13.30 11.48
CA ILE A 249 -6.48 -13.75 10.15
C ILE A 249 -5.19 -13.02 9.74
N TYR A 250 -5.14 -11.70 9.88
CA TYR A 250 -3.98 -10.90 9.53
C TYR A 250 -2.75 -11.30 10.35
N PHE A 251 -2.89 -11.46 11.68
CA PHE A 251 -1.81 -11.91 12.55
C PHE A 251 -1.29 -13.30 12.14
N VAL A 252 -2.18 -14.23 11.81
CA VAL A 252 -1.79 -15.57 11.36
C VAL A 252 -1.06 -15.53 10.03
N CYS A 253 -1.62 -14.79 9.06
CA CYS A 253 -1.03 -14.59 7.75
C CYS A 253 0.36 -13.96 7.84
N GLU A 254 0.52 -12.87 8.61
CA GLU A 254 1.80 -12.16 8.69
C GLU A 254 2.85 -12.95 9.48
N ASN A 255 2.47 -13.74 10.48
CA ASN A 255 3.45 -14.37 11.38
C ASN A 255 3.74 -15.83 11.05
N PHE A 256 2.85 -16.55 10.37
CA PHE A 256 3.03 -17.98 10.11
C PHE A 256 3.02 -18.33 8.64
N ILE A 257 2.13 -17.74 7.85
CA ILE A 257 1.96 -18.12 6.43
C ILE A 257 2.95 -17.35 5.53
N PHE A 258 2.96 -16.02 5.64
CA PHE A 258 3.72 -15.11 4.78
C PHE A 258 4.84 -14.38 5.54
N TYR A 259 5.35 -15.01 6.60
CA TYR A 259 6.28 -14.37 7.54
C TYR A 259 7.56 -13.83 6.91
N SER A 260 8.05 -14.45 5.84
CA SER A 260 9.22 -13.99 5.10
C SER A 260 8.88 -12.76 4.23
N SER A 261 7.70 -12.75 3.61
CA SER A 261 7.27 -11.68 2.68
C SER A 261 6.85 -10.43 3.43
N MET A 262 6.06 -10.59 4.50
CA MET A 262 5.45 -9.51 5.27
C MET A 262 6.29 -9.07 6.48
N ALA A 263 7.52 -9.59 6.60
CA ALA A 263 8.39 -9.34 7.75
C ALA A 263 8.55 -7.86 8.10
N TYR A 264 8.50 -6.97 7.10
CA TYR A 264 8.74 -5.53 7.23
C TYR A 264 7.47 -4.66 7.06
N THR A 265 6.28 -5.27 7.06
CA THR A 265 4.99 -4.58 6.91
C THR A 265 4.34 -4.45 8.28
N PHE A 266 4.52 -3.29 8.94
CA PHE A 266 4.09 -3.07 10.33
C PHE A 266 2.94 -2.09 10.48
N LEU A 267 2.77 -1.18 9.52
CA LEU A 267 1.82 -0.07 9.66
C LEU A 267 0.34 -0.46 9.80
N PRO A 268 -0.15 -1.64 9.35
CA PRO A 268 -1.52 -2.08 9.68
C PRO A 268 -1.85 -2.04 11.16
N TRP A 269 -0.92 -2.41 12.04
CA TRP A 269 -1.14 -2.38 13.50
C TRP A 269 -1.36 -0.97 14.02
N PHE A 270 -0.62 0.01 13.51
CA PHE A 270 -0.80 1.42 13.86
C PHE A 270 -2.18 1.93 13.44
N VAL A 271 -2.65 1.58 12.24
CA VAL A 271 -3.98 1.98 11.76
C VAL A 271 -5.09 1.34 12.59
N LEU A 272 -4.97 0.06 12.93
CA LEU A 272 -5.95 -0.64 13.79
C LEU A 272 -6.03 -0.02 15.18
N ILE A 273 -4.88 0.21 15.83
CA ILE A 273 -4.80 0.80 17.17
C ILE A 273 -5.35 2.23 17.15
N PHE A 274 -5.00 3.03 16.15
CA PHE A 274 -5.48 4.40 16.00
C PHE A 274 -7.00 4.45 15.77
N GLY A 275 -7.52 3.60 14.88
CA GLY A 275 -8.95 3.48 14.59
C GLY A 275 -9.76 3.07 15.82
N LEU A 276 -9.33 2.01 16.51
CA LEU A 276 -10.00 1.51 17.72
C LEU A 276 -9.91 2.48 18.89
N SER A 277 -8.79 3.19 19.02
CA SER A 277 -8.65 4.29 20.00
C SER A 277 -9.67 5.40 19.73
N GLY A 278 -9.95 5.69 18.47
CA GLY A 278 -11.05 6.56 18.05
C GLY A 278 -12.43 6.08 18.52
N VAL A 279 -12.72 4.79 18.33
CA VAL A 279 -13.99 4.17 18.75
C VAL A 279 -14.15 4.19 20.27
N VAL A 280 -13.11 3.79 21.01
CA VAL A 280 -13.10 3.80 22.48
C VAL A 280 -13.27 5.23 23.00
N SER A 281 -12.51 6.19 22.47
CA SER A 281 -12.57 7.60 22.87
C SER A 281 -13.96 8.21 22.65
N LYS A 282 -14.60 7.93 21.50
CA LYS A 282 -15.94 8.46 21.17
C LYS A 282 -17.01 7.97 22.16
N ASN A 283 -16.88 6.75 22.65
CA ASN A 283 -17.93 6.07 23.41
C ASN A 283 -17.68 6.02 24.93
N ALA A 284 -16.48 6.40 25.41
CA ALA A 284 -16.08 6.26 26.81
C ALA A 284 -17.09 6.85 27.81
N ASN A 285 -17.56 8.08 27.56
CA ASN A 285 -18.45 8.83 28.47
C ASN A 285 -19.92 8.85 28.02
N ARG A 286 -20.28 8.13 26.96
CA ARG A 286 -21.63 8.15 26.38
C ARG A 286 -22.56 7.22 27.16
N THR A 287 -23.63 7.73 27.75
CA THR A 287 -24.60 6.91 28.51
C THR A 287 -25.59 6.18 27.61
N ASP A 288 -25.76 6.63 26.36
CA ASP A 288 -26.69 6.10 25.37
C ASP A 288 -26.14 4.90 24.57
N VAL A 289 -24.89 4.52 24.81
CA VAL A 289 -24.19 3.42 24.12
C VAL A 289 -24.10 2.20 25.03
N SER A 290 -24.32 1.01 24.47
CA SER A 290 -24.24 -0.26 25.20
C SER A 290 -22.88 -0.46 25.87
N ASN A 291 -22.86 -0.78 27.17
CA ASN A 291 -21.64 -1.14 27.89
C ASN A 291 -20.94 -2.36 27.28
N LYS A 292 -21.70 -3.25 26.61
CA LYS A 292 -21.17 -4.39 25.85
C LYS A 292 -20.16 -3.91 24.79
N ASN A 293 -20.55 -2.98 23.93
CA ASN A 293 -19.72 -2.54 22.82
C ASN A 293 -18.58 -1.62 23.26
N LYS A 294 -18.76 -0.85 24.34
CA LYS A 294 -17.64 -0.11 24.97
C LYS A 294 -16.55 -1.07 25.44
N SER A 295 -16.93 -2.07 26.23
CA SER A 295 -15.99 -3.08 26.74
C SER A 295 -15.37 -3.91 25.62
N PHE A 296 -16.16 -4.25 24.60
CA PHE A 296 -15.64 -5.00 23.45
C PHE A 296 -14.63 -4.19 22.63
N ALA A 297 -14.93 -2.93 22.31
CA ALA A 297 -13.98 -2.05 21.60
C ALA A 297 -12.68 -1.86 22.40
N LEU A 298 -12.77 -1.69 23.73
CA LEU A 298 -11.60 -1.58 24.60
C LEU A 298 -10.79 -2.88 24.63
N ALA A 299 -11.45 -4.03 24.80
CA ALA A 299 -10.79 -5.33 24.78
C ALA A 299 -10.07 -5.57 23.45
N LEU A 300 -10.71 -5.22 22.32
CA LEU A 300 -10.13 -5.36 21.00
C LEU A 300 -8.92 -4.44 20.79
N LEU A 301 -8.94 -3.22 21.32
CA LEU A 301 -7.78 -2.32 21.34
C LEU A 301 -6.62 -2.94 22.13
N ILE A 302 -6.89 -3.47 23.32
CA ILE A 302 -5.88 -4.14 24.15
C ILE A 302 -5.29 -5.36 23.42
N ILE A 303 -6.13 -6.17 22.78
CA ILE A 303 -5.71 -7.31 21.96
C ILE A 303 -4.80 -6.84 20.81
N CYS A 304 -5.16 -5.79 20.10
CA CYS A 304 -4.33 -5.24 19.01
C CYS A 304 -2.95 -4.77 19.52
N CYS A 305 -2.91 -4.08 20.66
CA CYS A 305 -1.66 -3.66 21.29
C CYS A 305 -0.80 -4.87 21.71
N GLY A 306 -1.41 -5.89 22.33
CA GLY A 306 -0.73 -7.10 22.76
C GLY A 306 -0.18 -7.91 21.59
N LEU A 307 -0.98 -8.13 20.55
CA LEU A 307 -0.55 -8.81 19.33
C LEU A 307 0.55 -8.04 18.60
N PHE A 308 0.48 -6.71 18.57
CA PHE A 308 1.57 -5.90 18.00
C PHE A 308 2.88 -6.04 18.81
N ALA A 309 2.80 -6.06 20.14
CA ALA A 309 3.99 -6.31 20.97
C ALA A 309 4.58 -7.70 20.71
N ILE A 310 3.73 -8.74 20.64
CA ILE A 310 4.16 -10.11 20.27
C ILE A 310 4.81 -10.10 18.88
N ARG A 311 4.22 -9.40 17.91
CA ARG A 311 4.74 -9.27 16.55
C ARG A 311 6.15 -8.66 16.55
N LEU A 312 6.39 -7.62 17.34
CA LEU A 312 7.71 -7.00 17.47
C LEU A 312 8.74 -7.98 18.06
N ILE A 313 8.36 -8.72 19.10
CA ILE A 313 9.22 -9.76 19.70
C ILE A 313 9.55 -10.83 18.65
N LEU A 314 8.54 -11.37 17.95
CA LEU A 314 8.73 -12.36 16.90
C LEU A 314 9.63 -11.84 15.77
N PHE A 315 9.47 -10.58 15.36
CA PHE A 315 10.32 -9.95 14.38
C PHE A 315 11.77 -9.89 14.86
N ILE A 316 12.04 -9.40 16.07
CA ILE A 316 13.39 -9.29 16.65
C ILE A 316 14.04 -10.67 16.74
N VAL A 317 13.33 -11.67 17.28
CA VAL A 317 13.83 -13.04 17.40
C VAL A 317 14.18 -13.62 16.03
N ARG A 318 13.30 -13.45 15.03
CA ARG A 318 13.54 -13.95 13.67
C ARG A 318 14.64 -13.21 12.94
N TYR A 319 14.79 -11.91 13.21
CA TYR A 319 15.87 -11.09 12.68
C TYR A 319 17.24 -11.56 13.21
N ILE A 320 17.34 -11.76 14.54
CA ILE A 320 18.57 -12.23 15.20
C ILE A 320 18.91 -13.66 14.74
N THR A 321 17.91 -14.54 14.65
CA THR A 321 18.10 -15.94 14.22
C THR A 321 18.20 -16.11 12.69
N ARG A 322 18.25 -15.02 11.92
CA ARG A 322 18.32 -15.01 10.44
C ARG A 322 17.22 -15.84 9.73
N LYS A 323 16.04 -15.94 10.35
CA LYS A 323 14.86 -16.61 9.78
C LYS A 323 14.08 -15.73 8.80
N ILE A 324 14.38 -14.44 8.73
CA ILE A 324 13.76 -13.51 7.77
C ILE A 324 14.81 -12.91 6.83
N PRO A 325 14.47 -12.61 5.56
CA PRO A 325 15.44 -12.10 4.60
C PRO A 325 16.01 -10.74 5.03
N THR A 326 17.29 -10.71 5.39
CA THR A 326 18.05 -9.48 5.65
C THR A 326 18.78 -9.05 4.39
N ILE A 327 19.28 -7.82 4.31
CA ILE A 327 20.04 -7.36 3.12
C ILE A 327 21.45 -7.98 3.02
N ARG A 328 21.85 -8.74 4.06
CA ARG A 328 23.12 -9.45 4.13
C ARG A 328 23.02 -10.90 3.65
N ASP A 329 21.81 -11.44 3.55
CA ASP A 329 21.61 -12.79 3.04
C ASP A 329 21.65 -12.74 1.50
N PRO A 330 22.39 -13.63 0.82
CA PRO A 330 22.31 -13.78 -0.63
C PRO A 330 20.95 -14.34 -1.09
#